data_AF-A0A381N0P2-F1
#
_entry.id   AF-A0A381N0P2-F1
#
_cell.length_a   1.000
_cell.length_b   1.000
_cell.length_c   1.000
_cell.angle_alpha   90.00
_cell.angle_beta   90.00
_cell.angle_gamma   90.00
#
_symmetry.space_group_name_H-M   'P 1'
#
loop_
_entity.id
_entity.type
_entity.pdbx_description
1 polymer ?
#
loop_
_entity_poly.entity_id
_entity_poly.type
_entity_poly.pdbx_seq_one_letter_code
_entity_poly.pdbx_strand_id
1 'polypeptide(L)'
;MKVFLANQCKFWDCFEKISPVHTFCGDHFEWAQAGDIDDCPLCDRGKFSKYPLCTDCETNSSDSIKTDNTKLATIHLLSVVNDLMTMVNSDTAGWPDEKLRQLDRLEHAANMVRKELQSG
;
A
#
# COMPACT_ATOMS: atom_id res chain seq x y z
N MET A 1 -12.00 -4.85 17.30
CA MET A 1 -12.60 -5.74 16.27
C MET A 1 -13.32 -4.87 15.25
N LYS A 2 -12.81 -4.78 14.01
CA LYS A 2 -13.53 -4.11 12.91
C LYS A 2 -14.63 -5.06 12.43
N VAL A 3 -15.88 -4.61 12.52
CA VAL A 3 -17.03 -5.32 11.97
C VAL A 3 -16.96 -5.19 10.45
N PHE A 4 -16.58 -6.25 9.74
CA PHE A 4 -16.81 -6.31 8.30
C PHE A 4 -18.33 -6.32 8.10
N LEU A 5 -18.82 -5.50 7.18
CA LEU A 5 -20.15 -5.63 6.59
C LEU A 5 -20.19 -7.00 5.93
N ALA A 6 -20.50 -8.04 6.71
CA ALA A 6 -20.52 -9.41 6.25
C ALA A 6 -21.50 -9.45 5.08
N ASN A 7 -20.99 -9.85 3.90
CA ASN A 7 -21.72 -10.04 2.64
C ASN A 7 -21.69 -8.85 1.65
N GLN A 8 -20.66 -8.00 1.60
CA GLN A 8 -20.44 -7.04 0.50
C GLN A 8 -19.14 -7.36 -0.25
N CYS A 9 -19.13 -7.15 -1.56
CA CYS A 9 -17.93 -7.24 -2.39
C CYS A 9 -16.78 -6.38 -1.82
N LYS A 10 -15.58 -6.96 -1.76
CA LYS A 10 -14.38 -6.30 -1.23
C LYS A 10 -13.93 -5.11 -2.08
N PHE A 11 -14.30 -5.05 -3.37
CA PHE A 11 -13.89 -3.96 -4.26
C PHE A 11 -14.43 -2.60 -3.77
N TRP A 12 -13.59 -1.56 -3.84
CA TRP A 12 -13.84 -0.28 -3.17
C TRP A 12 -15.12 0.44 -3.65
N ASP A 13 -15.50 0.28 -4.91
CA ASP A 13 -16.70 0.90 -5.49
C ASP A 13 -17.82 -0.11 -5.77
N CYS A 14 -17.76 -1.28 -5.14
CA CYS A 14 -18.78 -2.31 -5.35
C CYS A 14 -19.72 -2.41 -4.15
N PHE A 15 -21.01 -2.24 -4.41
CA PHE A 15 -22.09 -2.35 -3.41
C PHE A 15 -22.86 -3.67 -3.51
N GLU A 16 -22.39 -4.59 -4.36
CA GLU A 16 -23.03 -5.88 -4.55
C GLU A 16 -22.91 -6.75 -3.30
N LYS A 17 -24.02 -7.40 -2.94
CA LYS A 17 -24.05 -8.36 -1.84
C LYS A 17 -23.56 -9.71 -2.32
N ILE A 18 -22.68 -10.33 -1.55
CA ILE A 18 -22.07 -11.62 -1.88
C ILE A 18 -22.29 -12.64 -0.77
N SER A 19 -22.19 -13.91 -1.12
CA SER A 19 -22.20 -14.99 -0.12
C SER A 19 -21.05 -14.80 0.89
N PRO A 20 -21.23 -15.14 2.18
CA PRO A 20 -20.18 -14.99 3.20
C PRO A 20 -18.91 -15.82 2.93
N VAL A 21 -18.95 -16.77 2.00
CA VAL A 21 -17.78 -17.58 1.60
C VAL A 21 -17.00 -16.96 0.44
N HIS A 22 -17.49 -15.89 -0.16
CA HIS A 22 -16.81 -15.19 -1.26
C HIS A 22 -16.29 -13.83 -0.79
N THR A 23 -15.22 -13.37 -1.43
CA THR A 23 -14.60 -12.07 -1.17
C THR A 23 -15.02 -11.03 -2.22
N PHE A 24 -15.24 -11.47 -3.46
CA PHE A 24 -15.62 -10.64 -4.60
C PHE A 24 -16.92 -11.16 -5.21
N CYS A 25 -17.65 -10.28 -5.92
CA CYS A 25 -18.69 -10.72 -6.84
C CYS A 25 -18.10 -11.35 -8.10
N GLY A 26 -18.92 -11.89 -8.99
CA GLY A 26 -18.47 -12.63 -10.19
C GLY A 26 -17.44 -11.86 -11.01
N ASP A 27 -17.77 -10.63 -11.41
CA ASP A 27 -16.92 -9.79 -12.25
C ASP A 27 -15.58 -9.47 -11.58
N HIS A 28 -15.61 -9.02 -10.32
CA HIS A 28 -14.39 -8.67 -9.60
C HIS A 28 -13.55 -9.89 -9.19
N PHE A 29 -14.16 -11.08 -9.09
CA PHE A 29 -13.42 -12.31 -8.88
C PHE A 29 -12.58 -12.68 -10.11
N GLU A 30 -13.12 -12.50 -11.32
CA GLU A 30 -12.36 -12.70 -12.55
C GLU A 30 -11.17 -11.74 -12.65
N TRP A 31 -11.39 -10.45 -12.33
CA TRP A 31 -10.30 -9.46 -12.32
C TRP A 31 -9.25 -9.74 -11.25
N ALA A 32 -9.67 -10.20 -10.06
CA ALA A 32 -8.73 -10.61 -9.01
C ALA A 32 -7.89 -11.81 -9.46
N GLN A 33 -8.49 -12.81 -10.11
CA GLN A 33 -7.73 -13.95 -10.65
C GLN A 33 -6.79 -13.57 -11.80
N ALA A 34 -7.15 -12.57 -12.60
CA ALA A 34 -6.30 -12.03 -13.65
C ALA A 34 -5.14 -11.18 -13.10
N GLY A 35 -5.15 -10.83 -11.80
CA GLY A 35 -4.16 -9.95 -11.17
C GLY A 35 -4.43 -8.46 -11.38
N ASP A 36 -5.61 -8.09 -11.91
CA ASP A 36 -6.02 -6.70 -12.12
C ASP A 36 -6.50 -6.02 -10.83
N ILE A 37 -6.79 -6.81 -9.79
CA ILE A 37 -7.16 -6.34 -8.45
C ILE A 37 -6.20 -6.89 -7.41
N ASP A 38 -5.78 -6.03 -6.50
CA ASP A 38 -5.05 -6.34 -5.27
C ASP A 38 -5.64 -5.56 -4.09
N ASP A 39 -5.03 -5.72 -2.91
CA ASP A 39 -5.52 -5.09 -1.69
C ASP A 39 -4.98 -3.66 -1.51
N CYS A 40 -5.86 -2.73 -1.19
CA CYS A 40 -5.48 -1.39 -0.77
C CYS A 40 -4.74 -1.46 0.57
N PRO A 41 -3.50 -0.96 0.68
CA PRO A 41 -2.70 -1.11 1.89
C PRO A 41 -3.24 -0.34 3.11
N LEU A 42 -4.17 0.61 2.90
CA LEU A 42 -4.72 1.43 3.97
C LEU A 42 -6.04 0.91 4.54
N CYS A 43 -6.91 0.36 3.71
CA CYS A 43 -8.26 -0.04 4.11
C CYS A 43 -8.59 -1.50 3.87
N ASP A 44 -7.68 -2.26 3.25
CA ASP A 44 -7.88 -3.68 2.90
C ASP A 44 -9.14 -3.89 2.03
N ARG A 45 -9.52 -2.89 1.23
CA ARG A 45 -10.52 -3.06 0.15
C ARG A 45 -9.79 -3.35 -1.15
N GLY A 46 -10.43 -4.09 -2.06
CA GLY A 46 -9.89 -4.36 -3.38
C GLY A 46 -9.77 -3.07 -4.18
N LYS A 47 -8.61 -2.84 -4.80
CA LYS A 47 -8.32 -1.74 -5.73
C LYS A 47 -7.78 -2.29 -7.03
N PHE A 48 -7.73 -1.49 -8.09
CA PHE A 48 -6.98 -1.93 -9.27
C PHE A 48 -5.47 -1.95 -8.97
N SER A 49 -4.79 -3.02 -9.37
CA SER A 49 -3.35 -3.24 -9.12
C SER A 49 -2.46 -2.15 -9.70
N LYS A 50 -2.91 -1.49 -10.79
CA LYS A 50 -2.18 -0.37 -11.40
C LYS A 50 -2.11 0.89 -10.55
N TYR A 51 -2.95 1.02 -9.52
CA TYR A 51 -2.97 2.18 -8.62
C TYR A 51 -2.41 1.82 -7.24
N PRO A 52 -1.70 2.73 -6.55
CA PRO A 52 -1.13 2.45 -5.23
C PRO A 52 -2.20 2.39 -4.12
N LEU A 53 -3.31 3.11 -4.27
CA LEU A 53 -4.42 3.18 -3.31
C LEU A 53 -5.77 2.99 -4.02
N CYS A 54 -6.81 2.68 -3.26
CA CYS A 54 -8.18 2.84 -3.77
C CYS A 54 -8.55 4.34 -3.79
N THR A 55 -9.51 4.71 -4.64
CA THR A 55 -9.94 6.11 -4.82
C THR A 55 -10.45 6.74 -3.53
N ASP A 56 -11.16 5.99 -2.68
CA ASP A 56 -11.57 6.46 -1.35
C ASP A 56 -10.35 6.88 -0.50
N CYS A 57 -9.33 6.04 -0.44
CA CYS A 57 -8.14 6.31 0.36
C CYS A 57 -7.28 7.43 -0.24
N GLU A 58 -7.16 7.48 -1.56
CA GLU A 58 -6.45 8.55 -2.26
C GLU A 58 -7.10 9.92 -1.98
N THR A 59 -8.42 10.01 -2.09
CA THR A 59 -9.17 11.25 -1.84
C THR A 59 -9.09 11.70 -0.38
N ASN A 60 -9.03 10.77 0.57
CA ASN A 60 -8.87 11.09 1.99
C ASN A 60 -7.40 11.36 2.39
N SER A 61 -6.43 10.94 1.58
CA SER A 61 -5.01 11.09 1.89
C SER A 61 -4.51 12.53 1.75
N SER A 62 -5.18 13.36 0.94
CA SER A 62 -4.84 14.78 0.78
C SER A 62 -4.98 15.60 2.06
N ASP A 63 -5.74 15.11 3.04
CA ASP A 63 -6.08 15.84 4.26
C ASP A 63 -5.22 15.45 5.49
N SER A 64 -4.42 14.37 5.43
CA SER A 64 -3.95 13.68 6.65
C SER A 64 -2.44 13.73 6.97
N ILE A 65 -1.61 14.35 6.11
CA ILE A 65 -0.15 14.52 6.39
C ILE A 65 0.13 15.73 7.31
N LYS A 66 -0.87 16.22 8.06
CA LYS A 66 -0.75 17.46 8.86
C LYS A 66 -0.83 17.27 10.37
N THR A 67 -0.75 16.03 10.88
CA THR A 67 -0.74 15.80 12.33
C THR A 67 0.64 15.34 12.82
N ASP A 68 1.06 15.80 14.00
CA ASP A 68 2.35 15.45 14.62
C ASP A 68 2.50 13.93 14.81
N ASN A 69 1.39 13.23 15.06
CA ASN A 69 1.36 11.77 15.15
C ASN A 69 1.70 11.09 13.81
N THR A 70 1.20 11.64 12.68
CA THR A 70 1.53 11.14 11.34
C THR A 70 3.01 11.36 11.03
N LYS A 71 3.57 12.52 11.41
CA LYS A 71 5.01 12.79 11.26
C LYS A 71 5.85 11.77 12.05
N LEU A 72 5.52 11.54 13.33
CA LEU A 72 6.26 10.59 14.17
C LEU A 72 6.17 9.15 13.64
N ALA A 73 4.99 8.68 13.24
CA ALA A 73 4.82 7.36 12.64
C ALA A 73 5.65 7.21 11.35
N THR A 74 5.71 8.27 10.53
CA THR A 74 6.52 8.31 9.31
C THR A 74 8.02 8.23 9.63
N ILE A 75 8.48 8.93 10.67
CA ILE A 75 9.88 8.87 11.13
C ILE A 75 10.23 7.44 11.58
N HIS A 76 9.36 6.78 12.34
CA HIS A 76 9.58 5.39 12.76
C HIS A 76 9.66 4.43 11.56
N LEU A 77 8.74 4.55 10.60
CA LEU A 77 8.76 3.76 9.37
C LEU A 77 10.08 3.98 8.61
N LEU A 78 10.51 5.23 8.46
CA LEU A 78 11.74 5.58 7.78
C LEU A 78 12.98 4.99 8.48
N SER A 79 13.00 4.93 9.81
CA SER A 79 14.07 4.27 10.57
C SER A 79 14.17 2.79 10.21
N VAL A 80 13.04 2.07 10.22
CA VAL A 80 13.00 0.64 9.90
C VAL A 80 13.42 0.38 8.44
N VAL A 81 13.00 1.24 7.51
CA VAL A 81 13.43 1.14 6.10
C VAL A 81 14.94 1.36 5.99
N ASN A 82 15.52 2.29 6.75
CA ASN A 82 16.97 2.54 6.74
C ASN A 82 17.78 1.35 7.31
N ASP A 83 17.27 0.73 8.37
CA ASP A 83 17.88 -0.49 8.93
C ASP A 83 17.83 -1.63 7.91
N LEU A 84 16.69 -1.80 7.24
CA LEU A 84 16.53 -2.81 6.19
C LEU A 84 17.50 -2.57 5.02
N MET A 85 17.60 -1.33 4.52
CA MET A 85 18.56 -0.97 3.47
C MET A 85 20.00 -1.27 3.89
N THR A 86 20.36 -0.96 5.15
CA THR A 86 21.69 -1.24 5.69
C THR A 86 21.99 -2.74 5.74
N MET A 87 21.01 -3.55 6.16
CA MET A 87 21.13 -5.01 6.20
C MET A 87 21.28 -5.64 4.82
N VAL A 88 20.53 -5.15 3.82
CA VAL A 88 20.57 -5.76 2.48
C VAL A 88 21.75 -5.28 1.64
N ASN A 89 22.23 -4.05 1.87
CA ASN A 89 23.33 -3.46 1.09
C ASN A 89 24.63 -4.28 1.17
N SER A 90 24.90 -4.94 2.30
CA SER A 90 26.06 -5.82 2.45
C SER A 90 26.01 -7.06 1.55
N ASP A 91 24.81 -7.46 1.10
CA ASP A 91 24.54 -8.73 0.44
C ASP A 91 24.10 -8.55 -1.02
N THR A 92 24.23 -7.34 -1.57
CA THR A 92 23.78 -6.99 -2.93
C THR A 92 24.66 -7.59 -4.04
N ALA A 93 25.87 -8.06 -3.71
CA ALA A 93 26.79 -8.65 -4.67
C ALA A 93 26.23 -9.97 -5.23
N GLY A 94 25.68 -9.90 -6.45
CA GLY A 94 25.06 -11.04 -7.13
C GLY A 94 23.53 -10.98 -7.20
N TRP A 95 22.91 -9.89 -6.74
CA TRP A 95 21.48 -9.69 -6.96
C TRP A 95 21.18 -9.48 -8.46
N PRO A 96 20.06 -10.02 -8.95
CA PRO A 96 19.55 -9.68 -10.28
C PRO A 96 19.25 -8.18 -10.40
N ASP A 97 19.45 -7.61 -11.59
CA ASP A 97 19.25 -6.18 -11.87
C ASP A 97 17.87 -5.67 -11.41
N GLU A 98 16.81 -6.48 -11.53
CA GLU A 98 15.48 -6.08 -11.09
C GLU A 98 15.41 -5.86 -9.57
N LYS A 99 16.12 -6.66 -8.76
CA LYS A 99 16.19 -6.45 -7.31
C LYS A 99 16.99 -5.21 -6.96
N LEU A 100 18.07 -4.92 -7.69
CA LEU A 100 18.84 -3.69 -7.52
C LEU A 100 17.97 -2.45 -7.85
N ARG A 101 17.17 -2.50 -8.91
CA ARG A 101 16.20 -1.45 -9.25
C ARG A 101 15.07 -1.29 -8.22
N GLN A 102 14.67 -2.37 -7.56
CA GLN A 102 13.70 -2.29 -6.46
C GLN A 102 14.30 -1.59 -5.23
N LEU A 103 15.57 -1.89 -4.92
CA LEU A 103 16.30 -1.25 -3.83
C LEU A 103 16.51 0.25 -4.08
N ASP A 104 16.90 0.63 -5.30
CA ASP A 104 17.05 2.04 -5.71
C ASP A 104 15.72 2.81 -5.60
N ARG A 105 14.61 2.21 -6.02
CA ARG A 105 13.26 2.79 -5.85
C ARG A 105 12.90 2.99 -4.37
N LEU A 106 13.27 2.05 -3.50
CA LEU A 106 13.03 2.17 -2.06
C LEU A 106 13.86 3.30 -1.44
N GLU A 107 15.14 3.41 -1.81
CA GLU A 107 16.02 4.49 -1.35
C GLU A 107 15.51 5.86 -1.82
N HIS A 108 15.08 5.96 -3.08
CA HIS A 108 14.49 7.17 -3.62
C HIS A 108 13.23 7.60 -2.85
N ALA A 109 12.31 6.65 -2.58
CA ALA A 109 11.11 6.91 -1.81
C ALA A 109 11.41 7.38 -0.37
N ALA A 110 12.36 6.71 0.30
CA ALA A 110 12.81 7.12 1.63
C ALA A 110 13.38 8.55 1.64
N ASN A 111 14.15 8.92 0.61
CA ASN A 111 14.69 10.27 0.45
C ASN A 111 13.61 11.32 0.19
N MET A 112 12.57 10.99 -0.58
CA MET A 112 11.41 11.88 -0.76
C MET A 112 10.70 12.14 0.56
N VAL A 113 10.43 11.09 1.34
CA VAL A 113 9.81 11.22 2.66
C VAL A 113 10.65 12.08 3.62
N ARG A 114 11.99 11.94 3.61
CA ARG A 114 12.90 12.80 4.39
C ARG A 114 12.73 14.27 4.05
N LYS A 115 12.67 14.61 2.76
CA LYS A 115 12.52 16.00 2.31
C LYS A 115 11.19 16.60 2.76
N GLU A 116 10.11 15.84 2.63
CA GLU A 116 8.78 16.27 3.10
C GLU A 116 8.76 16.53 4.61
N LEU A 117 9.37 15.64 5.40
CA LEU A 117 9.46 15.80 6.86
C LEU A 117 10.32 17.01 7.29
N GLN A 118 11.32 17.41 6.49
CA GLN A 118 12.16 18.57 6.75
C GLN A 118 11.50 19.90 6.31
N SER A 119 10.54 19.83 5.39
CA SER A 119 9.94 21.01 4.74
C SER A 119 8.69 21.54 5.46
N GLY A 120 8.20 20.85 6.50
CA GLY A 120 7.00 21.22 7.25
C GLY A 120 7.15 21.11 8.76
#